data_AF-A0A4S4G5F5-F1
#
_entry.id   AF-A0A4S4G5F5-F1
#
_cell.length_a   1.000
_cell.length_b   1.000
_cell.length_c   1.000
_cell.angle_alpha   90.00
_cell.angle_beta   90.00
_cell.angle_gamma   90.00
#
_symmetry.space_group_name_H-M   'P 1'
#
loop_
_entity.id
_entity.type
_entity.pdbx_description
1 polymer ?
#
loop_
_entity_poly.entity_id
_entity_poly.type
_entity_poly.pdbx_seq_one_letter_code
_entity_poly.pdbx_strand_id
1 'polypeptide(L)'
;MVTPADVRAARLIVPHRAGARSELAAWMGVDAPALAIAGRYDLLYNAARFAREGAGCVFALDGIVDASPESGLAFVPLEPPRTAGVYLVWKRSQAHSRAARLFLEELRWLVAEAEEGEGAPDKAETVLTDGVQA
;
A
#
# COMPACT_ATOMS: atom_id res chain seq x y z
N MET A 1 5.05 0.18 -15.91
CA MET A 1 4.89 1.30 -14.95
C MET A 1 3.99 2.35 -15.57
N VAL A 2 3.29 3.15 -14.76
CA VAL A 2 2.40 4.24 -15.23
C VAL A 2 2.83 5.58 -14.66
N THR A 3 2.80 6.60 -15.50
CA THR A 3 3.12 7.98 -15.14
C THR A 3 1.87 8.75 -14.70
N PRO A 4 2.01 9.92 -14.07
CA PRO A 4 0.91 10.83 -13.83
C PRO A 4 0.06 11.16 -15.06
N ALA A 5 0.66 11.17 -16.26
CA ALA A 5 -0.06 11.45 -17.50
C ALA A 5 -1.02 10.30 -17.87
N ASP A 6 -0.59 9.05 -17.68
CA ASP A 6 -1.40 7.86 -17.99
C ASP A 6 -2.62 7.76 -17.06
N VAL A 7 -2.43 8.10 -15.77
CA VAL A 7 -3.46 8.00 -14.73
C VAL A 7 -4.50 9.11 -14.84
N ARG A 8 -4.14 10.30 -15.35
CA ARG A 8 -5.04 11.46 -15.47
C ARG A 8 -6.30 11.19 -16.28
N ALA A 9 -6.21 10.34 -17.30
CA ALA A 9 -7.35 9.96 -18.15
C ALA A 9 -8.21 8.85 -17.54
N ALA A 10 -7.76 8.21 -16.47
CA ALA A 10 -8.43 7.05 -15.89
C ALA A 10 -9.52 7.44 -14.88
N ARG A 11 -10.57 6.62 -14.82
CA ARG A 11 -11.56 6.64 -13.73
C ARG A 11 -11.01 5.87 -12.54
N LEU A 12 -10.87 6.53 -11.40
CA LEU A 12 -10.13 6.01 -10.25
C LEU A 12 -11.04 5.53 -9.13
N ILE A 13 -10.76 4.34 -8.63
CA ILE A 13 -11.32 3.77 -7.40
C ILE A 13 -10.21 3.86 -6.34
N VAL A 14 -10.44 4.62 -5.27
CA VAL A 14 -9.41 4.93 -4.27
C VAL A 14 -9.78 4.44 -2.87
N PRO A 15 -8.83 4.18 -1.97
CA PRO A 15 -9.14 3.84 -0.58
C PRO A 15 -10.02 4.92 0.07
N HIS A 16 -10.94 4.53 0.94
CA HIS A 16 -11.79 5.47 1.68
C HIS A 16 -11.02 6.24 2.78
N ARG A 17 -9.83 5.76 3.17
CA ARG A 17 -9.00 6.39 4.20
C ARG A 17 -8.76 7.88 3.91
N ALA A 18 -8.75 8.67 4.98
CA ALA A 18 -8.37 10.07 4.91
C ALA A 18 -6.99 10.21 4.26
N GLY A 19 -6.85 11.18 3.36
CA GLY A 19 -5.58 11.47 2.68
C GLY A 19 -5.31 10.69 1.39
N ALA A 20 -5.91 9.52 1.14
CA ALA A 20 -5.59 8.72 -0.05
C ALA A 20 -5.79 9.48 -1.38
N ARG A 21 -6.91 10.21 -1.50
CA ARG A 21 -7.17 11.07 -2.66
C ARG A 21 -6.12 12.18 -2.80
N SER A 22 -5.75 12.81 -1.69
CA SER A 22 -4.78 13.90 -1.67
C SER A 22 -3.36 13.42 -1.98
N GLU A 23 -2.98 12.24 -1.49
CA GLU A 23 -1.70 11.60 -1.80
C GLU A 23 -1.58 11.28 -3.29
N LEU A 24 -2.62 10.70 -3.87
CA LEU A 24 -2.65 10.39 -5.29
C LEU A 24 -2.63 11.66 -6.15
N ALA A 25 -3.33 12.72 -5.73
CA ALA A 25 -3.32 14.02 -6.38
C ALA A 25 -1.93 14.69 -6.30
N ALA A 26 -1.30 14.65 -5.14
CA ALA A 26 0.06 15.16 -4.93
C ALA A 26 1.09 14.40 -5.77
N TRP A 27 0.97 13.06 -5.88
CA TRP A 27 1.82 12.28 -6.77
C TRP A 27 1.61 12.67 -8.25
N MET A 28 0.38 12.98 -8.66
CA MET A 28 0.10 13.47 -10.01
C MET A 28 0.52 14.93 -10.27
N GLY A 29 0.79 15.71 -9.22
CA GLY A 29 1.00 17.16 -9.32
C GLY A 29 -0.27 17.92 -9.71
N VAL A 30 -1.44 17.50 -9.20
CA VAL A 30 -2.74 18.15 -9.47
C VAL A 30 -3.51 18.39 -8.17
N ASP A 31 -4.54 19.22 -8.25
CA ASP A 31 -5.47 19.39 -7.14
C ASP A 31 -6.36 18.15 -6.98
N ALA A 32 -6.61 17.73 -5.74
CA ALA A 32 -7.45 16.57 -5.44
C ALA A 32 -8.85 16.60 -6.12
N PRO A 33 -9.55 17.74 -6.20
CA PRO A 33 -10.80 17.87 -6.96
C PRO A 33 -10.70 17.49 -8.44
N ALA A 34 -9.54 17.63 -9.08
CA ALA A 34 -9.34 17.32 -10.50
C ALA A 34 -9.32 15.81 -10.80
N LEU A 35 -9.21 14.95 -9.78
CA LEU A 35 -9.22 13.50 -9.98
C LEU A 35 -10.63 12.97 -10.30
N ALA A 36 -10.73 12.19 -11.37
CA ALA A 36 -11.95 11.49 -11.77
C ALA A 36 -12.21 10.28 -10.86
N ILE A 37 -12.75 10.52 -9.66
CA ILE A 37 -13.07 9.45 -8.70
C ILE A 37 -14.38 8.75 -9.07
N ALA A 38 -14.29 7.49 -9.49
CA ALA A 38 -15.44 6.63 -9.78
C ALA A 38 -15.98 5.93 -8.53
N GLY A 39 -15.15 5.73 -7.51
CA GLY A 39 -15.57 5.05 -6.28
C GLY A 39 -14.54 5.14 -5.17
N ARG A 40 -14.96 4.72 -3.97
CA ARG A 40 -14.09 4.55 -2.81
C ARG A 40 -14.28 3.16 -2.22
N TYR A 41 -13.25 2.61 -1.59
CA TYR A 41 -13.31 1.27 -1.00
C TYR A 41 -12.63 1.18 0.36
N ASP A 42 -13.14 0.29 1.21
CA ASP A 42 -12.47 -0.16 2.45
C ASP A 42 -11.79 -1.53 2.25
N LEU A 43 -12.39 -2.40 1.43
CA LEU A 43 -11.89 -3.74 1.14
C LEU A 43 -11.39 -3.84 -0.31
N LEU A 44 -10.07 -3.94 -0.47
CA LEU A 44 -9.44 -3.99 -1.80
C LEU A 44 -9.96 -5.15 -2.65
N TYR A 45 -10.25 -6.30 -2.03
CA TYR A 45 -10.82 -7.45 -2.73
C TYR A 45 -12.10 -7.11 -3.50
N ASN A 46 -12.99 -6.30 -2.92
CA ASN A 46 -14.23 -5.88 -3.58
C ASN A 46 -13.95 -4.86 -4.69
N ALA A 47 -13.00 -3.93 -4.45
CA ALA A 47 -12.59 -2.96 -5.46
C ALA A 47 -11.95 -3.62 -6.69
N ALA A 48 -11.14 -4.65 -6.49
CA ALA A 48 -10.50 -5.43 -7.55
C ALA A 48 -11.54 -6.07 -8.48
N ARG A 49 -12.66 -6.58 -7.93
CA ARG A 49 -13.77 -7.09 -8.75
C ARG A 49 -14.38 -6.00 -9.63
N PHE A 50 -14.58 -4.80 -9.12
CA PHE A 50 -15.07 -3.68 -9.95
C PHE A 50 -14.08 -3.30 -11.05
N ALA A 51 -12.77 -3.31 -10.77
CA ALA A 51 -11.76 -3.07 -11.79
C ALA A 51 -11.79 -4.12 -12.90
N ARG A 52 -11.94 -5.40 -12.53
CA ARG A 52 -12.02 -6.52 -13.47
C ARG A 52 -13.22 -6.40 -14.41
N GLU A 53 -14.35 -5.91 -13.90
CA GLU A 53 -15.54 -5.63 -14.71
C GLU A 53 -15.48 -4.27 -15.46
N GLY A 54 -14.35 -3.57 -15.43
CA GLY A 54 -14.14 -2.33 -16.19
C GLY A 54 -14.73 -1.05 -15.56
N ALA A 55 -15.08 -1.07 -14.27
CA ALA A 55 -15.64 0.11 -13.60
C ALA A 55 -14.61 1.25 -13.38
N GLY A 56 -13.31 0.94 -13.43
CA GLY A 56 -12.22 1.89 -13.29
C GLY A 56 -10.91 1.22 -12.85
N CYS A 57 -9.84 2.01 -12.74
CA CYS A 57 -8.56 1.58 -12.20
C CYS A 57 -8.56 1.75 -10.68
N VAL A 58 -8.00 0.78 -9.95
CA VAL A 58 -7.94 0.83 -8.49
C VAL A 58 -6.55 1.28 -8.04
N PHE A 59 -6.48 2.31 -7.21
CA PHE A 59 -5.24 2.73 -6.56
C PHE A 59 -5.04 1.88 -5.29
N ALA A 60 -4.02 1.01 -5.29
CA ALA A 60 -3.84 -0.03 -4.28
C ALA A 60 -2.36 -0.30 -3.96
N LEU A 61 -2.12 -1.06 -2.89
CA LEU A 61 -0.82 -1.65 -2.59
C LEU A 61 -0.68 -2.99 -3.31
N ASP A 62 0.55 -3.33 -3.68
CA ASP A 62 0.90 -4.59 -4.32
C ASP A 62 0.77 -5.78 -3.33
N GLY A 63 0.62 -6.99 -3.87
CA GLY A 63 0.64 -8.24 -3.11
C GLY A 63 -0.60 -8.55 -2.25
N ILE A 64 -1.61 -7.66 -2.22
CA ILE A 64 -2.83 -7.86 -1.41
C ILE A 64 -3.90 -8.67 -2.15
N VAL A 65 -4.04 -8.46 -3.45
CA VAL A 65 -5.01 -9.18 -4.29
C VAL A 65 -4.30 -9.91 -5.42
N ASP A 66 -4.92 -10.98 -5.90
CA ASP A 66 -4.44 -11.69 -7.07
C ASP A 66 -4.52 -10.77 -8.31
N ALA A 67 -3.34 -10.46 -8.84
CA ALA A 67 -3.14 -9.71 -10.07
C ALA A 67 -2.28 -10.52 -11.05
N SER A 68 -2.32 -11.85 -10.95
CA SER A 68 -1.74 -12.77 -11.93
C SER A 68 -2.42 -12.63 -13.29
N PRO A 69 -1.77 -13.01 -14.41
CA PRO A 69 -2.39 -12.97 -15.74
C PRO A 69 -3.74 -13.68 -15.82
N GLU A 70 -3.95 -14.73 -15.02
CA GLU A 70 -5.18 -15.53 -14.99
C GLU A 70 -6.34 -14.80 -14.27
N SER A 71 -6.03 -13.82 -13.42
CA SER A 71 -7.02 -13.07 -12.62
C SER A 71 -7.84 -12.08 -13.45
N GLY A 72 -7.37 -11.73 -14.65
CA GLY A 72 -7.93 -10.64 -15.46
C GLY A 72 -7.59 -9.24 -14.93
N LEU A 73 -6.64 -9.14 -13.99
CA LEU A 73 -6.12 -7.90 -13.44
C LEU A 73 -4.61 -7.84 -13.64
N ALA A 74 -4.06 -6.64 -13.67
CA ALA A 74 -2.62 -6.40 -13.67
C ALA A 74 -2.30 -5.31 -12.64
N PHE A 75 -1.36 -5.59 -11.75
CA PHE A 75 -0.78 -4.55 -10.90
C PHE A 75 0.24 -3.77 -11.72
N VAL A 76 0.06 -2.45 -11.80
CA VAL A 76 0.96 -1.59 -12.58
C VAL A 76 1.61 -0.57 -11.65
N PRO A 77 2.92 -0.70 -11.37
CA PRO A 77 3.60 0.21 -10.46
C PRO A 77 3.64 1.64 -11.02
N LEU A 78 3.63 2.61 -10.10
CA LEU A 78 3.70 4.03 -10.40
C LEU A 78 5.13 4.47 -10.78
N GLU A 79 5.24 5.45 -11.66
CA GLU A 79 6.47 6.18 -12.00
C GLU A 79 6.25 7.69 -11.80
N PRO A 80 6.86 8.33 -10.77
CA PRO A 80 7.85 7.77 -9.85
C PRO A 80 7.24 6.78 -8.84
N PRO A 81 8.01 5.78 -8.36
CA PRO A 81 7.53 4.79 -7.39
C PRO A 81 7.00 5.41 -6.09
N ARG A 82 5.98 4.76 -5.52
CA ARG A 82 5.45 5.06 -4.19
C ARG A 82 5.31 3.76 -3.40
N THR A 83 5.99 3.69 -2.27
CA THR A 83 5.93 2.57 -1.33
C THR A 83 5.24 3.01 -0.04
N ALA A 84 4.64 2.05 0.66
CA ALA A 84 4.04 2.28 1.98
C ALA A 84 4.78 1.43 3.00
N GLY A 85 5.27 2.06 4.08
CA GLY A 85 5.87 1.34 5.20
C GLY A 85 4.81 0.69 6.08
N VAL A 86 5.11 -0.50 6.58
CA VAL A 86 4.30 -1.21 7.58
C VAL A 86 4.98 -1.09 8.93
N TYR A 87 4.23 -0.65 9.95
CA TYR A 87 4.76 -0.38 11.28
C TYR A 87 3.93 -1.10 12.34
N LEU A 88 4.62 -1.70 13.32
CA LEU A 88 4.00 -2.14 14.58
C LEU A 88 4.18 -1.04 15.62
N VAL A 89 3.09 -0.61 16.25
CA VAL A 89 3.08 0.56 17.15
C VAL A 89 2.41 0.21 18.48
N TRP A 90 3.00 0.66 19.59
CA TRP A 90 2.48 0.50 20.96
C TRP A 90 2.78 1.74 21.81
N LYS A 91 2.15 1.85 23.00
CA LYS A 91 2.40 2.96 23.92
C LYS A 91 3.82 2.94 24.47
N ARG A 92 4.41 4.12 24.67
CA ARG A 92 5.69 4.26 25.37
C ARG A 92 5.63 3.55 26.72
N SER A 93 6.67 2.76 27.03
CA SER A 93 6.79 1.98 28.28
C SER A 93 5.73 0.88 28.47
N GLN A 94 5.09 0.39 27.41
CA GLN A 94 4.17 -0.74 27.51
C GLN A 94 4.93 -2.03 27.84
N ALA A 95 4.65 -2.60 29.01
CA ALA A 95 5.14 -3.92 29.37
C ALA A 95 4.50 -4.99 28.47
N HIS A 96 5.30 -5.70 27.69
CA HIS A 96 4.81 -6.79 26.85
C HIS A 96 4.59 -8.07 27.67
N SER A 97 3.44 -8.70 27.49
CA SER A 97 3.18 -10.04 28.02
C SER A 97 4.18 -11.04 27.42
N ARG A 98 4.31 -12.23 28.03
CA ARG A 98 5.16 -13.29 27.47
C ARG A 98 4.75 -13.67 26.04
N ALA A 99 3.45 -13.76 25.78
CA ALA A 99 2.94 -14.07 24.44
C ALA A 99 3.28 -12.96 23.42
N ALA A 100 3.15 -11.69 23.80
CA ALA A 100 3.50 -10.57 22.93
C ALA A 100 4.99 -10.53 22.60
N ARG A 101 5.87 -10.86 23.57
CA ARG A 101 7.32 -10.95 23.32
C ARG A 101 7.67 -12.05 22.32
N LEU A 102 7.13 -13.25 22.52
CA LEU A 102 7.35 -14.37 21.59
C LEU A 102 6.83 -14.06 20.19
N PHE A 103 5.67 -13.42 20.07
CA PHE A 103 5.14 -12.98 18.77
C PHE A 103 6.07 -11.97 18.08
N LEU A 104 6.59 -10.99 18.82
CA LEU A 104 7.51 -9.97 18.26
C LEU A 104 8.85 -10.58 17.85
N GLU A 105 9.38 -11.54 18.62
CA GLU A 105 10.59 -12.28 18.29
C GLU A 105 10.41 -13.07 16.99
N GLU A 106 9.32 -13.84 16.89
CA GLU A 106 9.01 -14.63 15.69
C GLU A 106 8.77 -13.74 14.46
N LEU A 107 8.01 -12.66 14.62
CA LEU A 107 7.73 -11.73 13.52
C LEU A 107 9.02 -11.09 12.99
N ARG A 108 9.95 -10.71 13.87
CA ARG A 108 11.25 -10.15 13.47
C ARG A 108 12.07 -11.16 12.67
N TRP A 109 12.05 -12.42 13.09
CA TRP A 109 12.75 -13.50 12.39
C TRP A 109 12.16 -13.72 10.99
N LEU A 110 10.83 -13.84 10.88
CA LEU A 110 10.13 -14.01 9.59
C LEU A 110 10.37 -12.87 8.61
N VAL A 111 10.40 -11.62 9.10
CA VAL A 111 10.67 -10.45 8.25
C VAL A 111 12.12 -10.46 7.75
N ALA A 112 13.10 -10.81 8.60
CA ALA A 112 14.50 -10.91 8.19
C ALA A 112 14.72 -11.99 7.13
N GLU A 113 14.09 -13.16 7.27
CA GLU A 113 14.18 -14.23 6.26
C GLU A 113 13.57 -13.81 4.91
N ALA A 114 12.45 -13.09 4.93
CA ALA A 114 11.80 -12.60 3.70
C ALA A 114 12.69 -11.61 2.94
N GLU A 115 13.41 -10.73 3.65
CA GLU A 115 14.37 -9.78 3.05
C GLU A 115 15.60 -10.46 2.43
N GLU A 116 15.99 -11.66 2.89
CA GLU A 116 17.13 -12.41 2.34
C GLU A 116 16.76 -13.21 1.07
N GLY A 117 15.48 -13.61 0.92
CA GLY A 117 14.99 -14.38 -0.23
C GLY A 117 14.60 -13.54 -1.46
N GLU A 118 14.26 -12.27 -1.27
CA GLU A 118 14.00 -11.31 -2.34
C GLU A 118 15.26 -10.49 -2.58
N GLY A 119 15.89 -10.60 -3.76
CA GLY A 119 17.06 -9.81 -4.12
C GLY A 119 16.86 -8.33 -3.77
N ALA A 120 17.62 -7.88 -2.75
CA ALA A 120 17.57 -6.59 -2.07
C ALA A 120 16.62 -5.55 -2.69
N PRO A 121 15.46 -5.23 -2.05
CA PRO A 121 14.72 -4.05 -2.42
C PRO A 121 15.56 -2.80 -2.11
N ASP A 122 15.50 -1.83 -3.03
CA ASP A 122 16.13 -0.51 -2.89
C ASP A 122 15.75 0.08 -1.52
N LYS A 123 16.79 0.40 -0.75
CA LYS A 123 16.79 0.67 0.70
C LYS A 123 15.59 1.51 1.17
N ALA A 124 14.50 0.85 1.56
CA ALA A 124 13.63 1.38 2.59
C ALA A 124 14.26 0.99 3.92
N GLU A 125 14.81 1.96 4.65
CA GLU A 125 15.27 1.73 6.01
C GLU A 125 14.13 1.09 6.83
N THR A 126 14.25 -0.20 7.13
CA THR A 126 13.48 -0.85 8.19
C THR A 126 13.98 -0.30 9.53
N VAL A 127 13.60 0.95 9.83
CA VAL A 127 13.80 1.53 11.16
C VAL A 127 12.67 1.01 12.03
N LEU A 128 12.92 -0.11 12.71
CA LEU A 128 12.17 -0.47 13.91
C LEU A 128 12.62 0.49 15.03
N THR A 129 12.13 1.73 15.00
CA THR A 129 12.32 2.65 16.13
C THR A 129 11.52 2.13 17.31
N ASP A 130 12.17 1.96 18.46
CA ASP A 130 11.48 1.87 19.75
C ASP A 130 10.70 3.18 19.97
N GLY A 131 9.42 3.15 19.60
CA GLY A 131 8.46 4.23 19.84
C GLY A 131 8.75 5.49 19.01
N VAL A 132 7.89 5.74 18.02
CA VAL A 132 7.70 7.09 17.49
C VAL A 132 7.45 8.02 18.67
N GLN A 133 8.31 9.04 18.83
CA GLN A 133 8.06 10.15 19.74
C GLN A 133 6.89 10.96 19.21
N ALA A 134 5.70 10.71 19.77
CA ALA A 134 4.68 11.73 19.93
C ALA A 134 4.81 12.35 21.33
#